data_AF-A0A0C2FQL4-F1
#
_entry.id   AF-A0A0C2FQL4-F1
#
_cell.length_a   1.000
_cell.length_b   1.000
_cell.length_c   1.000
_cell.angle_alpha   90.00
_cell.angle_beta   90.00
_cell.angle_gamma   90.00
#
_symmetry.space_group_name_H-M   'P 1'
#
loop_
_entity.id
_entity.type
_entity.pdbx_description
1 polymer ?
#
loop_
_entity_poly.entity_id
_entity_poly.type
_entity_poly.pdbx_seq_one_letter_code
_entity_poly.pdbx_strand_id
1 'polypeptide(L)'
;AERSTAFRPAETVVGGSEFTGNTTNKTDYDKKQVQRAAAFRPAETVIGGGEFSGKTTNRADFDRKEVERPTAFRPAETIVGGGEFSGKTTNRADFDGKEGEKSRAFRPAETKVESGEFSGTTTNRADFDGKKGARSSPIRPIASNLVLDGSMDGLTTTQNDFQAKRAE
;
A
#
# COMPACT_ATOMS: atom_id res chain seq x y z
N ALA A 1 114.22 116.88 140.12
CA ALA A 1 114.60 116.79 138.70
C ALA A 1 113.83 115.65 138.07
N GLU A 2 113.01 115.96 137.06
CA GLU A 2 112.06 115.07 136.37
C GLU A 2 112.77 113.96 135.59
N ARG A 3 112.16 112.75 135.48
CA ARG A 3 112.40 111.84 134.34
C ARG A 3 111.17 111.01 133.92
N SER A 4 110.53 111.55 132.88
CA SER A 4 109.84 110.95 131.71
C SER A 4 108.80 109.82 131.88
N THR A 5 107.54 110.19 131.64
CA THR A 5 106.39 109.32 131.34
C THR A 5 106.46 108.70 129.94
N ALA A 6 105.90 107.50 129.78
CA ALA A 6 105.95 106.69 128.57
C ALA A 6 105.31 107.35 127.33
N PHE A 7 105.97 107.19 126.18
CA PHE A 7 105.49 107.64 124.87
C PHE A 7 104.50 106.63 124.28
N ARG A 8 103.25 107.04 124.07
CA ARG A 8 102.25 106.31 123.26
C ARG A 8 102.03 107.10 121.97
N PRO A 9 102.26 106.53 120.77
CA PRO A 9 101.95 107.22 119.53
C PRO A 9 100.44 107.44 119.39
N ALA A 10 100.06 108.59 118.84
CA ALA A 10 98.66 108.94 118.60
C ALA A 10 98.02 107.99 117.57
N GLU A 11 96.84 107.47 117.89
CA GLU A 11 96.04 106.68 116.95
C GLU A 11 95.58 107.55 115.76
N THR A 12 95.93 107.15 114.54
CA THR A 12 95.39 107.78 113.32
C THR A 12 94.00 107.23 113.04
N VAL A 13 92.97 107.97 113.42
CA VAL A 13 91.58 107.71 113.02
C VAL A 13 91.39 108.15 111.57
N VAL A 14 91.52 107.19 110.63
CA VAL A 14 91.21 107.42 109.21
C VAL A 14 89.70 107.35 109.03
N GLY A 15 89.03 108.50 108.96
CA GLY A 15 87.63 108.61 108.58
C GLY A 15 87.45 108.33 107.08
N GLY A 16 86.87 107.18 106.74
CA GLY A 16 86.50 106.81 105.37
C GLY A 16 84.98 106.58 105.27
N SER A 17 84.35 107.18 104.26
CA SER A 17 82.92 107.17 103.95
C SER A 17 82.27 105.76 103.82
N GLU A 18 80.93 105.69 103.92
CA GLU A 18 80.15 104.45 103.76
C GLU A 18 80.50 103.69 102.47
N PHE A 19 80.76 102.39 102.62
CA PHE A 19 81.03 101.47 101.51
C PHE A 19 79.71 100.99 100.88
N THR A 20 79.46 101.31 99.61
CA THR A 20 78.20 100.96 98.92
C THR A 20 78.13 99.53 98.40
N GLY A 21 79.27 98.82 98.33
CA GLY A 21 79.32 97.38 98.02
C GLY A 21 78.73 96.94 96.67
N ASN A 22 78.54 97.84 95.73
CA ASN A 22 78.00 97.51 94.41
C ASN A 22 79.13 97.13 93.46
N THR A 23 79.28 95.83 93.22
CA THR A 23 80.21 95.29 92.23
C THR A 23 79.60 95.38 90.83
N THR A 24 80.43 95.41 89.78
CA THR A 24 79.98 95.37 88.37
C THR A 24 79.07 94.18 88.08
N ASN A 25 79.31 93.03 88.71
CA ASN A 25 78.44 91.88 88.57
C ASN A 25 77.00 92.17 89.04
N LYS A 26 76.86 92.89 90.16
CA LYS A 26 75.55 93.21 90.74
C LYS A 26 74.78 94.24 89.91
N THR A 27 75.47 95.11 89.17
CA THR A 27 74.83 96.11 88.30
C THR A 27 74.51 95.59 86.91
N ASP A 28 75.33 94.69 86.38
CA ASP A 28 75.27 94.31 84.96
C ASP A 28 74.40 93.07 84.72
N TYR A 29 74.20 92.23 85.74
CA TYR A 29 73.46 90.97 85.65
C TYR A 29 72.13 91.01 86.41
N ASP A 30 71.33 92.05 86.17
CA ASP A 30 69.94 92.10 86.61
C ASP A 30 69.03 91.25 85.70
N LYS A 31 67.88 90.82 86.24
CA LYS A 31 66.91 90.05 85.47
C LYS A 31 66.26 90.92 84.39
N LYS A 32 66.64 90.73 83.12
CA LYS A 32 65.95 91.33 81.97
C LYS A 32 64.71 90.51 81.61
N GLN A 33 63.54 91.14 81.55
CA GLN A 33 62.36 90.50 80.96
C GLN A 33 62.39 90.66 79.44
N VAL A 34 62.29 89.54 78.72
CA VAL A 34 62.25 89.51 77.25
C VAL A 34 60.85 89.10 76.81
N GLN A 35 60.30 89.78 75.80
CA GLN A 35 59.00 89.43 75.22
C GLN A 35 59.09 88.11 74.43
N ARG A 36 58.06 87.27 74.51
CA ARG A 36 57.98 86.02 73.74
C ARG A 36 57.68 86.34 72.28
N ALA A 37 58.40 85.71 71.36
CA ALA A 37 58.10 85.79 69.93
C ALA A 37 56.71 85.21 69.64
N ALA A 38 55.94 85.88 68.78
CA ALA A 38 54.63 85.40 68.35
C ALA A 38 54.76 84.13 67.48
N ALA A 39 53.81 83.21 67.62
CA ALA A 39 53.78 81.98 66.82
C ALA A 39 53.34 82.30 65.38
N PHE A 40 54.15 81.88 64.40
CA PHE A 40 53.79 81.95 62.98
C PHE A 40 53.10 80.66 62.53
N ARG A 41 51.96 80.78 61.84
CA ARG A 41 51.26 79.66 61.20
C ARG A 41 51.06 79.94 59.71
N PRO A 42 51.66 79.14 58.80
CA PRO A 42 51.43 79.30 57.37
C PRO A 42 49.99 78.94 56.99
N ALA A 43 49.50 79.51 55.89
CA ALA A 43 48.17 79.20 55.36
C ALA A 43 48.13 77.76 54.83
N GLU A 44 47.07 77.02 55.18
CA GLU A 44 46.83 75.68 54.66
C GLU A 44 46.34 75.75 53.21
N THR A 45 47.03 75.08 52.30
CA THR A 45 46.57 74.86 50.91
C THR A 45 45.95 73.47 50.80
N VAL A 46 44.66 73.41 50.46
CA VAL A 46 43.99 72.16 50.11
C VAL A 46 44.30 71.83 48.65
N ILE A 47 45.17 70.85 48.42
CA ILE A 47 45.44 70.31 47.08
C ILE A 47 44.56 69.07 46.91
N GLY A 48 43.41 69.22 46.25
CA GLY A 48 42.56 68.08 45.90
C GLY A 48 41.13 68.50 45.61
N GLY A 49 40.70 68.28 44.36
CA GLY A 49 39.33 68.57 43.92
C GLY A 49 39.18 68.24 42.44
N GLY A 50 38.41 67.20 42.14
CA GLY A 50 38.02 66.80 40.81
C GLY A 50 36.93 65.74 40.89
N GLU A 51 35.93 65.81 40.03
CA GLU A 51 34.87 64.80 39.98
C GLU A 51 35.44 63.46 39.50
N PHE A 52 35.23 62.41 40.29
CA PHE A 52 35.56 61.05 39.88
C PHE A 52 34.36 60.41 39.18
N SER A 53 34.50 60.10 37.88
CA SER A 53 33.40 59.57 37.06
C SER A 53 32.99 58.14 37.44
N GLY A 54 33.89 57.34 38.02
CA GLY A 54 33.62 56.01 38.59
C GLY A 54 33.03 54.96 37.65
N LYS A 55 32.92 55.24 36.34
CA LYS A 55 32.37 54.33 35.34
C LYS A 55 33.50 53.59 34.64
N THR A 56 33.56 52.27 34.86
CA THR A 56 34.47 51.38 34.14
C THR A 56 33.86 50.99 32.80
N THR A 57 34.70 50.62 31.82
CA THR A 57 34.25 50.09 30.52
C THR A 57 33.33 48.90 30.70
N ASN A 58 33.68 47.97 31.60
CA ASN A 58 32.86 46.80 31.90
C ASN A 58 31.41 47.17 32.32
N ARG A 59 31.24 48.22 33.13
CA ARG A 59 29.92 48.67 33.57
C ARG A 59 29.13 49.38 32.47
N ALA A 60 29.80 49.95 31.47
CA ALA A 60 29.14 50.61 30.35
C ALA A 60 28.77 49.63 29.22
N ASP A 61 29.59 48.60 29.02
CA ASP A 61 29.49 47.72 27.87
C ASP A 61 28.63 46.48 28.13
N PHE A 62 28.57 46.00 29.38
CA PHE A 62 27.93 44.74 29.75
C PHE A 62 26.66 44.91 30.60
N ASP A 63 25.71 45.68 30.08
CA ASP A 63 24.36 45.74 30.65
C ASP A 63 23.51 44.53 30.29
N ARG A 64 22.53 44.20 31.14
CA ARG A 64 21.55 43.15 30.87
C ARG A 64 20.73 43.51 29.63
N LYS A 65 20.84 42.70 28.58
CA LYS A 65 19.99 42.81 27.38
C LYS A 65 18.75 41.94 27.57
N GLU A 66 17.57 42.53 27.43
CA GLU A 66 16.33 41.74 27.31
C GLU A 66 16.21 41.28 25.85
N VAL A 67 15.92 39.99 25.67
CA VAL A 67 15.73 39.37 24.36
C VAL A 67 14.31 38.83 24.32
N GLU A 68 13.58 39.15 23.25
CA GLU A 68 12.24 38.64 23.04
C GLU A 68 12.26 37.13 22.79
N ARG A 69 11.26 36.43 23.34
CA ARG A 69 11.11 35.00 23.06
C ARG A 69 10.65 34.82 21.61
N PRO A 70 11.33 33.99 20.80
CA PRO A 70 10.87 33.72 19.45
C PRO A 70 9.49 33.07 19.48
N THR A 71 8.58 33.57 18.65
CA THR A 71 7.25 32.98 18.49
C THR A 71 7.33 31.69 17.68
N ALA A 72 6.61 30.66 18.11
CA ALA A 72 6.54 29.41 17.36
C ALA A 72 5.82 29.63 16.02
N PHE A 73 6.52 29.36 14.91
CA PHE A 73 5.91 29.34 13.59
C PHE A 73 5.17 28.02 13.36
N ARG A 74 3.89 28.10 13.00
CA ARG A 74 3.11 26.95 12.52
C ARG A 74 2.78 27.19 11.04
N PRO A 75 3.31 26.38 10.11
CA PRO A 75 2.92 26.48 8.71
C PRO A 75 1.42 26.19 8.57
N ALA A 76 0.77 26.89 7.62
CA ALA A 76 -0.63 26.63 7.31
C ALA A 76 -0.78 25.19 6.78
N GLU A 77 -1.75 24.45 7.31
CA GLU A 77 -2.09 23.13 6.81
C GLU A 77 -2.81 23.28 5.45
N THR A 78 -2.09 22.99 4.36
CA THR A 78 -2.69 22.86 3.03
C THR A 78 -3.24 21.45 2.88
N ILE A 79 -4.57 21.33 2.97
CA ILE A 79 -5.26 20.11 2.55
C ILE A 79 -5.22 20.09 1.02
N VAL A 80 -4.29 19.30 0.46
CA VAL A 80 -4.30 19.00 -0.96
C VAL A 80 -5.47 18.04 -1.19
N GLY A 81 -6.56 18.57 -1.73
CA GLY A 81 -7.71 17.76 -2.13
C GLY A 81 -7.25 16.69 -3.12
N GLY A 82 -7.45 15.42 -2.79
CA GLY A 82 -7.18 14.31 -3.70
C GLY A 82 -8.06 14.42 -4.94
N GLY A 83 -7.50 14.12 -6.11
CA GLY A 83 -8.26 14.03 -7.36
C GLY A 83 -9.28 12.91 -7.34
N GLU A 84 -10.21 12.91 -8.30
CA GLU A 84 -11.22 11.86 -8.43
C GLU A 84 -10.56 10.48 -8.64
N PHE A 85 -10.92 9.52 -7.78
CA PHE A 85 -10.49 8.14 -7.94
C PHE A 85 -11.55 7.36 -8.73
N SER A 86 -11.19 6.90 -9.93
CA SER A 86 -12.12 6.19 -10.82
C SER A 86 -12.51 4.79 -10.35
N GLY A 87 -11.66 4.13 -9.55
CA GLY A 87 -11.92 2.82 -8.94
C GLY A 87 -12.23 1.66 -9.91
N LYS A 88 -12.02 1.84 -11.22
CA LYS A 88 -12.32 0.81 -12.22
C LYS A 88 -11.14 -0.15 -12.37
N THR A 89 -11.36 -1.42 -12.03
CA THR A 89 -10.39 -2.49 -12.28
C THR A 89 -10.52 -3.01 -13.71
N THR A 90 -9.48 -3.65 -14.23
CA THR A 90 -9.49 -4.29 -15.56
C THR A 90 -10.58 -5.34 -15.65
N ASN A 91 -10.74 -6.18 -14.62
CA ASN A 91 -11.81 -7.17 -14.57
C ASN A 91 -13.21 -6.54 -14.72
N ARG A 92 -13.48 -5.45 -13.99
CA ARG A 92 -14.76 -4.73 -14.08
C ARG A 92 -15.00 -4.11 -15.47
N ALA A 93 -13.94 -3.74 -16.18
CA ALA A 93 -14.02 -3.17 -17.52
C ALA A 93 -14.17 -4.25 -18.62
N ASP A 94 -13.50 -5.39 -18.46
CA ASP A 94 -13.36 -6.40 -19.50
C ASP A 94 -14.46 -7.47 -19.46
N PHE A 95 -15.07 -7.71 -18.29
CA PHE A 95 -16.10 -8.74 -18.09
C PHE A 95 -17.47 -8.12 -17.78
N ASP A 96 -18.04 -7.42 -18.76
CA ASP A 96 -19.33 -6.71 -18.67
C ASP A 96 -20.56 -7.57 -18.99
N GLY A 97 -20.37 -8.87 -19.28
CA GLY A 97 -21.48 -9.80 -19.53
C GLY A 97 -22.13 -9.59 -20.91
N LYS A 98 -21.36 -9.82 -21.98
CA LYS A 98 -21.85 -9.72 -23.36
C LYS A 98 -22.87 -10.81 -23.67
N GLU A 99 -24.02 -10.41 -24.19
CA GLU A 99 -25.04 -11.35 -24.67
C GLU A 99 -24.59 -11.96 -26.01
N GLY A 100 -24.50 -13.29 -26.06
CA GLY A 100 -24.17 -14.02 -27.29
C GLY A 100 -25.39 -14.18 -28.21
N GLU A 101 -25.17 -14.13 -29.52
CA GLU A 101 -26.23 -14.38 -30.49
C GLU A 101 -26.74 -15.83 -30.38
N LYS A 102 -28.06 -16.01 -30.30
CA LYS A 102 -28.68 -17.35 -30.28
C LYS A 102 -28.50 -17.99 -31.66
N SER A 103 -27.95 -19.20 -31.69
CA SER A 103 -27.87 -19.97 -32.94
C SER A 103 -29.28 -20.21 -33.50
N ARG A 104 -29.42 -20.04 -34.81
CA ARG A 104 -30.68 -20.32 -35.51
C ARG A 104 -30.94 -21.82 -35.50
N ALA A 105 -32.17 -22.21 -35.18
CA ALA A 105 -32.60 -23.60 -35.29
C ALA A 105 -32.54 -24.03 -36.77
N PHE A 106 -31.87 -25.15 -37.04
CA PHE A 106 -31.80 -25.75 -38.37
C PHE A 106 -32.71 -26.99 -38.41
N ARG A 107 -33.70 -26.99 -39.32
CA ARG A 107 -34.51 -28.16 -39.64
C ARG A 107 -34.24 -28.54 -41.11
N PRO A 108 -33.63 -29.69 -41.38
CA PRO A 108 -33.47 -30.18 -42.75
C PRO A 108 -34.83 -30.32 -43.45
N ALA A 109 -34.86 -30.08 -44.76
CA ALA A 109 -36.04 -30.35 -45.55
C ALA A 109 -36.36 -31.85 -45.54
N GLU A 110 -37.62 -32.19 -45.27
CA GLU A 110 -38.10 -33.57 -45.35
C GLU A 110 -38.21 -33.96 -46.83
N THR A 111 -37.28 -34.78 -47.33
CA THR A 111 -37.37 -35.35 -48.67
C THR A 111 -38.12 -36.68 -48.60
N LYS A 112 -39.29 -36.74 -49.23
CA LYS A 112 -40.01 -38.00 -49.42
C LYS A 112 -39.27 -38.82 -50.48
N VAL A 113 -38.70 -39.95 -50.08
CA VAL A 113 -38.16 -40.93 -51.03
C VAL A 113 -39.34 -41.66 -51.65
N GLU A 114 -39.52 -41.54 -52.96
CA GLU A 114 -40.51 -42.34 -53.69
C GLU A 114 -40.04 -43.80 -53.71
N SER A 115 -40.88 -44.70 -53.20
CA SER A 115 -40.65 -46.14 -53.35
C SER A 115 -40.99 -46.54 -54.78
N GLY A 116 -40.06 -47.21 -55.46
CA GLY A 116 -40.31 -47.81 -56.77
C GLY A 116 -41.30 -48.97 -56.69
N GLU A 117 -41.78 -49.42 -57.85
CA GLU A 117 -42.67 -50.58 -57.96
C GLU A 117 -41.95 -51.88 -57.55
N PHE A 118 -42.60 -52.68 -56.72
CA PHE A 118 -42.13 -54.02 -56.36
C PHE A 118 -42.86 -55.05 -57.21
N SER A 119 -42.15 -55.77 -58.08
CA SER A 119 -42.76 -56.75 -59.00
C SER A 119 -43.46 -57.90 -58.28
N GLY A 120 -42.99 -58.31 -57.10
CA GLY A 120 -43.66 -59.29 -56.23
C GLY A 120 -43.90 -60.69 -56.80
N THR A 121 -43.47 -60.95 -58.04
CA THR A 121 -43.63 -62.23 -58.73
C THR A 121 -42.43 -63.12 -58.45
N THR A 122 -42.65 -64.23 -57.75
CA THR A 122 -41.64 -65.27 -57.56
C THR A 122 -41.64 -66.22 -58.76
N THR A 123 -40.50 -66.89 -58.99
CA THR A 123 -40.37 -67.91 -60.04
C THR A 123 -41.42 -69.01 -59.92
N ASN A 124 -41.67 -69.50 -58.69
CA ASN A 124 -42.71 -70.50 -58.45
C ASN A 124 -44.10 -70.03 -58.94
N ARG A 125 -44.47 -68.78 -58.66
CA ARG A 125 -45.76 -68.22 -59.09
C ARG A 125 -45.86 -68.04 -60.60
N ALA A 126 -44.73 -67.79 -61.27
CA ALA A 126 -44.68 -67.67 -62.72
C ALA A 126 -44.68 -69.03 -63.44
N ASP A 127 -43.98 -70.03 -62.87
CA ASP A 127 -43.67 -71.28 -63.57
C ASP A 127 -44.72 -72.39 -63.33
N PHE A 128 -45.41 -72.37 -62.18
CA PHE A 128 -46.37 -73.40 -61.79
C PHE A 128 -47.81 -72.88 -61.85
N ASP A 129 -48.30 -72.66 -63.07
CA ASP A 129 -49.69 -72.37 -63.35
C ASP A 129 -50.52 -73.66 -63.55
N GLY A 130 -51.80 -73.60 -63.20
CA GLY A 130 -52.71 -74.75 -63.28
C GLY A 130 -53.08 -75.12 -64.72
N LYS A 131 -52.24 -75.92 -65.39
CA LYS A 131 -52.50 -76.37 -66.77
C LYS A 131 -53.58 -77.45 -66.79
N LYS A 132 -54.65 -77.24 -67.56
CA LYS A 132 -55.70 -78.24 -67.80
C LYS A 132 -55.28 -79.16 -68.95
N GLY A 133 -55.04 -80.43 -68.64
CA GLY A 133 -54.84 -81.47 -69.66
C GLY A 133 -56.17 -81.94 -70.27
N ALA A 134 -56.15 -82.33 -71.55
CA ALA A 134 -57.29 -82.96 -72.19
C ALA A 134 -57.56 -84.35 -71.58
N ARG A 135 -58.84 -84.71 -71.39
CA ARG A 135 -59.21 -86.05 -70.90
C ARG A 135 -58.98 -87.08 -72.01
N SER A 136 -58.39 -88.23 -71.67
CA SER A 136 -58.28 -89.36 -72.60
C SER A 136 -59.66 -89.92 -72.93
N SER A 137 -59.85 -90.36 -74.19
CA SER A 137 -61.06 -91.04 -74.62
C SER A 137 -61.04 -92.52 -74.19
N PRO A 138 -62.20 -93.11 -73.83
CA PRO A 138 -62.29 -94.54 -73.53
C PRO A 138 -62.01 -95.40 -74.78
N ILE A 139 -61.22 -96.46 -74.63
CA ILE A 139 -61.03 -97.48 -75.68
C ILE A 139 -62.21 -98.46 -75.63
N ARG A 140 -62.91 -98.67 -76.75
CA ARG A 140 -64.05 -99.60 -76.85
C ARG A 140 -63.73 -100.71 -77.87
N PRO A 141 -63.99 -102.00 -77.56
CA PRO A 141 -63.84 -103.08 -78.52
C PRO A 141 -64.86 -102.96 -79.66
N ILE A 142 -64.48 -103.37 -80.86
CA ILE A 142 -65.34 -103.37 -82.04
C ILE A 142 -66.35 -104.51 -81.90
N ALA A 143 -67.65 -104.22 -81.99
CA ALA A 143 -68.68 -105.26 -82.04
C ALA A 143 -68.56 -106.04 -83.37
N SER A 144 -68.34 -107.35 -83.30
CA SER A 144 -68.31 -108.23 -84.48
C SER A 144 -69.68 -108.91 -84.68
N ASN A 145 -70.25 -108.73 -85.88
CA ASN A 145 -71.48 -109.42 -86.31
C ASN A 145 -71.14 -110.57 -87.28
N LEU A 146 -70.16 -111.41 -86.93
CA LEU A 146 -69.78 -112.54 -87.76
C LEU A 146 -70.90 -113.59 -87.76
N VAL A 147 -71.67 -113.63 -88.84
CA VAL A 147 -72.60 -114.71 -89.16
C VAL A 147 -71.79 -115.76 -89.94
N LEU A 148 -71.74 -117.00 -89.46
CA LEU A 148 -71.18 -118.11 -90.24
C LEU A 148 -72.12 -118.37 -91.43
N ASP A 149 -71.65 -118.20 -92.66
CA ASP A 149 -72.40 -118.55 -93.86
C ASP A 149 -72.07 -119.97 -94.33
N GLY A 150 -73.11 -120.72 -94.67
CA GLY A 150 -73.01 -122.10 -95.14
C GLY A 150 -74.41 -122.65 -95.38
N SER A 151 -74.65 -123.21 -96.56
CA SER A 151 -75.93 -123.86 -96.88
C SER A 151 -76.09 -125.10 -96.00
N MET A 152 -77.23 -125.24 -95.31
CA MET A 152 -77.62 -126.49 -94.67
C MET A 152 -78.62 -127.21 -95.57
N ASP A 153 -78.25 -128.39 -96.03
CA ASP A 153 -79.00 -129.12 -97.06
C ASP A 153 -80.35 -129.67 -96.55
N GLY A 154 -80.56 -129.71 -95.24
CA GLY A 154 -81.86 -129.92 -94.59
C GLY A 154 -82.55 -131.26 -94.82
N LEU A 155 -81.96 -132.19 -95.58
CA LEU A 155 -82.57 -133.47 -95.92
C LEU A 155 -82.53 -134.47 -94.75
N THR A 156 -83.66 -135.14 -94.53
CA THR A 156 -83.77 -136.25 -93.58
C THR A 156 -83.43 -137.59 -94.25
N THR A 157 -82.96 -138.58 -93.48
CA THR A 157 -82.58 -139.90 -94.01
C THR A 157 -83.74 -140.57 -94.75
N THR A 158 -84.96 -140.46 -94.23
CA THR A 158 -86.18 -140.96 -94.89
C THR A 158 -86.43 -140.33 -96.26
N GLN A 159 -86.14 -139.04 -96.42
CA GLN A 159 -86.31 -138.34 -97.71
C GLN A 159 -85.27 -138.77 -98.75
N ASN A 160 -84.08 -139.20 -98.31
CA ASN A 160 -83.07 -139.74 -99.21
C ASN A 160 -83.39 -141.19 -99.61
N ASP A 161 -83.85 -142.01 -98.68
CA ASP A 161 -83.89 -143.48 -98.87
C ASP A 161 -85.14 -143.99 -99.60
N PHE A 162 -86.30 -143.32 -99.45
CA PHE A 162 -87.57 -143.78 -100.02
C PHE A 162 -88.01 -142.91 -101.20
N GLN A 163 -87.35 -143.09 -102.33
CA GLN A 163 -87.75 -142.49 -103.61
C GLN A 163 -88.77 -143.40 -104.32
N ALA A 164 -89.83 -142.84 -104.87
CA ALA A 164 -90.85 -143.61 -105.59
C ALA A 164 -90.25 -144.33 -106.81
N LYS A 165 -90.38 -145.67 -106.88
CA LYS A 165 -90.07 -146.47 -108.07
C LYS A 165 -91.36 -146.96 -108.73
N ARG A 166 -91.40 -146.97 -110.07
CA ARG A 166 -92.52 -147.54 -110.84
C ARG A 166 -92.48 -149.06 -110.78
N ALA A 167 -93.61 -149.70 -110.52
CA ALA A 167 -93.80 -151.13 -110.69
C ALA A 167 -94.12 -151.45 -112.17
N GLU A 168 -93.59 -152.57 -112.65
CA GLU A 168 -93.74 -153.12 -114.01
C GLU A 168 -95.18 -153.55 -114.32
#